data_AF-A0A372JCT7-F1
#
_entry.id   AF-A0A372JCT7-F1
#
_cell.length_a   1.000
_cell.length_b   1.000
_cell.length_c   1.000
_cell.angle_alpha   90.00
_cell.angle_beta   90.00
_cell.angle_gamma   90.00
#
_symmetry.space_group_name_H-M   'P 1'
#
loop_
_entity.id
_entity.type
_entity.pdbx_description
1 polymer ?
#
loop_
_entity_poly.entity_id
_entity_poly.type
_entity_poly.pdbx_seq_one_letter_code
_entity_poly.pdbx_strand_id
1 'polypeptide(L)'
;MPDGRRTAPHAPDGDRREDLAEDRSGERNGVWTERARGVGSTVGLVVRRPRPDAAVRLVCFPHAGGGAAAYADWPDALGPDVEVRAVQLPGREARIGLPPFHDAEALAAA
;
A
#
# COMPACT_ATOMS: atom_id res chain seq x y z
N MET A 1 -41.32 8.08 55.37
CA MET A 1 -41.30 7.39 56.68
C MET A 1 -41.72 5.94 56.45
N PRO A 2 -40.85 4.93 56.63
CA PRO A 2 -39.38 4.97 56.74
C PRO A 2 -38.76 5.37 55.37
N ASP A 3 -37.65 4.90 54.77
CA ASP A 3 -36.65 3.84 55.06
C ASP A 3 -35.32 4.20 54.34
N GLY A 4 -34.13 3.74 54.75
CA GLY A 4 -33.80 3.06 56.02
C GLY A 4 -32.49 2.28 56.07
N ARG A 5 -31.65 2.25 55.02
CA ARG A 5 -30.29 1.64 55.09
C ARG A 5 -29.17 2.64 54.79
N ARG A 6 -28.63 3.25 55.85
CA ARG A 6 -27.31 3.91 55.84
C ARG A 6 -26.24 2.91 56.28
N THR A 7 -25.17 2.76 55.49
CA THR A 7 -23.88 2.23 55.97
C THR A 7 -22.73 2.97 55.30
N ALA A 8 -22.02 3.77 56.08
CA ALA A 8 -20.75 4.45 55.79
C ALA A 8 -20.13 4.83 57.16
N PRO A 9 -18.81 5.11 57.27
CA PRO A 9 -17.80 5.26 56.21
C PRO A 9 -16.53 4.40 56.41
N HIS A 10 -15.63 4.38 55.41
CA HIS A 10 -14.19 4.51 55.67
C HIS A 10 -13.42 5.03 54.43
N ALA A 11 -12.64 6.07 54.65
CA ALA A 11 -11.58 6.67 53.82
C ALA A 11 -10.72 7.55 54.78
N PRO A 12 -9.58 8.16 54.37
CA PRO A 12 -8.81 8.04 53.12
C PRO A 12 -7.82 6.84 53.23
N ASP A 13 -6.61 6.73 52.65
CA ASP A 13 -5.66 7.57 51.87
C ASP A 13 -4.75 6.63 51.02
N GLY A 14 -3.85 7.07 50.12
CA GLY A 14 -3.50 8.45 49.73
C GLY A 14 -2.16 8.59 48.97
N ASP A 15 -2.16 8.45 47.65
CA ASP A 15 -1.12 8.92 46.71
C ASP A 15 -1.81 9.07 45.33
N ARG A 16 -2.13 10.26 44.80
CA ARG A 16 -1.31 11.41 44.33
C ARG A 16 -0.63 11.11 42.99
N ARG A 17 -0.74 12.06 42.04
CA ARG A 17 -0.63 11.89 40.56
C ARG A 17 -1.95 11.38 39.99
N GLU A 18 -2.88 12.22 39.52
CA GLU A 18 -2.72 13.46 38.71
C GLU A 18 -1.95 13.22 37.40
N ASP A 19 -2.57 13.68 36.32
CA ASP A 19 -1.93 14.36 35.19
C ASP A 19 -0.95 13.59 34.28
N LEU A 20 -1.47 13.06 33.15
CA LEU A 20 -1.39 13.69 31.82
C LEU A 20 -1.60 12.69 30.65
N ALA A 21 -2.06 13.21 29.50
CA ALA A 21 -1.95 12.67 28.13
C ALA A 21 -2.30 11.17 27.90
N GLU A 22 -3.27 10.79 27.07
CA GLU A 22 -3.42 11.20 25.66
C GLU A 22 -2.07 11.41 24.94
N ASP A 23 -1.20 10.40 24.99
CA ASP A 23 -0.06 10.33 24.05
C ASP A 23 -0.57 10.07 22.63
N ARG A 24 -1.06 11.14 21.98
CA ARG A 24 -1.30 11.19 20.53
C ARG A 24 0.02 11.47 19.79
N SER A 25 1.06 10.74 20.16
CA SER A 25 2.29 10.59 19.38
C SER A 25 2.61 9.08 19.24
N GLY A 26 3.31 8.64 18.21
CA GLY A 26 3.86 9.45 17.14
C GLY A 26 4.50 8.64 16.01
N GLU A 27 4.11 7.37 15.82
CA GLU A 27 4.65 6.49 14.78
C GLU A 27 4.10 6.82 13.37
N ARG A 28 4.43 8.03 12.96
CA ARG A 28 4.43 8.49 11.57
C ARG A 28 5.48 7.69 10.79
N ASN A 29 5.15 6.47 10.41
CA ASN A 29 5.69 5.76 9.24
C ASN A 29 5.02 4.39 9.10
N GLY A 30 3.83 4.37 8.50
CA GLY A 30 3.16 3.15 8.02
C GLY A 30 3.88 2.51 6.84
N VAL A 31 5.18 2.24 6.98
CA VAL A 31 6.03 1.57 5.99
C VAL A 31 5.72 0.08 6.06
N TRP A 32 4.54 -0.28 5.53
CA TRP A 32 4.14 -1.64 5.22
C TRP A 32 5.02 -2.19 4.08
N THR A 33 6.28 -2.46 4.42
CA THR A 33 7.16 -3.30 3.60
C THR A 33 6.70 -4.74 3.75
N GLU A 34 5.62 -5.07 3.05
CA GLU A 34 5.36 -6.43 2.63
C GLU A 34 6.59 -6.91 1.87
N ARG A 35 7.45 -7.66 2.57
CA ARG A 35 8.68 -8.19 2.00
C ARG A 35 8.31 -9.33 1.07
N ALA A 36 8.05 -8.99 -0.18
CA ALA A 36 8.06 -9.91 -1.30
C ALA A 36 9.45 -10.60 -1.37
N ARG A 37 9.60 -11.69 -0.62
CA ARG A 37 10.79 -12.55 -0.63
C ARG A 37 10.73 -13.45 -1.87
N GLY A 38 10.82 -12.83 -3.03
CA GLY A 38 11.00 -13.46 -4.33
C GLY A 38 12.35 -13.07 -4.93
N VAL A 39 12.84 -13.89 -5.86
CA VAL A 39 14.02 -13.57 -6.68
C VAL A 39 13.79 -12.21 -7.36
N GLY A 40 14.83 -11.36 -7.43
CA GLY A 40 14.68 -9.96 -7.84
C GLY A 40 14.06 -9.81 -9.22
N SER A 41 12.76 -9.52 -9.26
CA SER A 41 11.95 -9.59 -10.47
C SER A 41 12.52 -8.72 -11.58
N THR A 42 12.76 -9.34 -12.73
CA THR A 42 13.31 -8.61 -13.88
C THR A 42 12.23 -7.75 -14.52
N VAL A 43 10.96 -8.04 -14.26
CA VAL A 43 9.77 -7.28 -14.68
C VAL A 43 9.45 -6.16 -13.69
N GLY A 44 9.31 -4.92 -14.17
CA GLY A 44 8.92 -3.77 -13.34
C GLY A 44 7.45 -3.39 -13.51
N LEU A 45 6.90 -2.61 -12.57
CA LEU A 45 5.56 -2.00 -12.67
C LEU A 45 5.66 -0.47 -12.59
N VAL A 46 4.96 0.22 -13.49
CA VAL A 46 4.82 1.68 -13.53
C VAL A 46 3.40 2.06 -13.16
N VAL A 47 3.25 2.95 -12.17
CA VAL A 47 1.97 3.46 -11.67
C VAL A 47 1.98 4.98 -11.80
N ARG A 48 1.27 5.53 -12.80
CA ARG A 48 1.27 6.98 -13.09
C ARG A 48 0.38 7.80 -12.16
N ARG A 49 -0.64 7.17 -11.57
CA ARG A 49 -1.48 7.72 -10.50
C ARG A 49 -1.60 6.66 -9.40
N PRO A 50 -0.78 6.73 -8.33
CA PRO A 50 -0.93 5.85 -7.18
C PRO A 50 -2.32 6.03 -6.56
N ARG A 51 -3.00 4.90 -6.29
CA ARG A 51 -4.34 4.85 -5.70
C ARG A 51 -4.36 3.68 -4.70
N PRO A 52 -3.81 3.89 -3.49
CA PRO A 52 -3.62 2.79 -2.53
C PRO A 52 -4.95 2.13 -2.13
N ASP A 53 -6.01 2.93 -2.06
CA ASP A 53 -7.38 2.55 -1.67
C ASP A 53 -8.24 2.03 -2.83
N ALA A 54 -7.68 1.89 -4.05
CA ALA A 54 -8.43 1.39 -5.20
C ALA A 54 -8.94 -0.04 -4.98
N ALA A 55 -10.24 -0.26 -5.18
CA ALA A 55 -10.89 -1.55 -5.07
C ALA A 55 -10.37 -2.59 -6.09
N VAL A 56 -9.88 -2.14 -7.25
CA VAL A 56 -9.35 -2.98 -8.32
C VAL A 56 -7.93 -2.55 -8.70
N ARG A 57 -7.02 -3.53 -8.87
CA ARG A 57 -5.66 -3.30 -9.39
C ARG A 57 -5.54 -3.96 -10.76
N LEU A 58 -5.41 -3.14 -11.81
CA LEU A 58 -5.36 -3.57 -13.20
C LEU A 58 -3.90 -3.66 -13.66
N VAL A 59 -3.38 -4.88 -13.86
CA VAL A 59 -2.03 -5.10 -14.38
C VAL A 59 -2.07 -5.14 -15.91
N CYS A 60 -1.40 -4.19 -16.57
CA CYS A 60 -1.45 -4.03 -18.02
C CYS A 60 -0.16 -4.50 -18.71
N PHE A 61 -0.24 -5.59 -19.48
CA PHE A 61 0.86 -6.12 -20.28
C PHE A 61 0.87 -5.47 -21.68
N PRO A 62 1.93 -4.72 -22.08
CA PRO A 62 2.00 -4.08 -23.39
C PRO A 62 2.10 -5.09 -24.54
N HIS A 63 1.57 -4.70 -25.70
CA HIS A 63 1.72 -5.44 -26.95
C HIS A 63 3.18 -5.51 -27.42
N ALA A 64 3.49 -6.43 -28.34
CA ALA A 64 4.84 -6.59 -28.89
C ALA A 64 5.36 -5.28 -29.53
N GLY A 65 6.51 -4.81 -29.06
CA GLY A 65 7.10 -3.51 -29.45
C GLY A 65 6.68 -2.32 -28.58
N GLY A 66 5.56 -2.43 -27.86
CA GLY A 66 5.10 -1.42 -26.92
C GLY A 66 5.79 -1.45 -25.56
N GLY A 67 5.36 -0.56 -24.67
CA GLY A 67 5.83 -0.43 -23.29
C GLY A 67 4.77 0.21 -22.37
N ALA A 68 5.17 0.57 -21.15
CA ALA A 68 4.26 1.06 -20.12
C ALA A 68 3.57 2.39 -20.47
N ALA A 69 4.12 3.19 -21.39
CA ALA A 69 3.47 4.41 -21.87
C ALA A 69 2.17 4.16 -22.66
N ALA A 70 1.94 2.94 -23.17
CA ALA A 70 0.69 2.57 -23.86
C ALA A 70 -0.58 2.68 -22.96
N TYR A 71 -0.39 2.75 -21.64
CA TYR A 71 -1.45 2.87 -20.64
C TYR A 71 -1.39 4.21 -19.89
N ALA A 72 -0.74 5.22 -20.45
CA ALA A 72 -0.43 6.47 -19.75
C ALA A 72 -1.67 7.20 -19.21
N ASP A 73 -2.72 7.26 -20.03
CA ASP A 73 -3.93 8.05 -19.75
C ASP A 73 -5.06 7.22 -19.12
N TRP A 74 -4.88 5.89 -19.05
CA TRP A 74 -5.87 4.95 -18.50
C TRP A 74 -6.26 5.23 -17.03
N PRO A 75 -5.36 5.66 -16.12
CA PRO A 75 -5.79 6.00 -14.76
C PRO A 75 -6.86 7.09 -14.73
N ASP A 76 -6.70 8.14 -15.54
CA ASP A 76 -7.62 9.27 -15.54
C ASP A 76 -8.92 8.93 -16.29
N ALA A 77 -8.88 7.98 -17.24
CA ALA A 77 -10.06 7.45 -17.94
C ALA A 77 -10.88 6.41 -17.15
N LEU A 78 -10.27 5.62 -16.26
CA LEU A 78 -10.93 4.51 -15.56
C LEU A 78 -11.55 4.87 -14.19
N GLY A 79 -11.39 6.11 -13.72
CA GLY A 79 -11.93 6.55 -12.42
C GLY A 79 -11.12 6.07 -11.20
N PRO A 80 -11.47 6.54 -9.98
CA PRO A 80 -10.63 6.38 -8.79
C PRO A 80 -10.56 4.95 -8.25
N ASP A 81 -11.54 4.10 -8.54
CA ASP A 81 -11.64 2.74 -7.98
C ASP A 81 -10.66 1.73 -8.64
N VAL A 82 -9.95 2.15 -9.70
CA VAL A 82 -8.98 1.32 -10.43
C VAL A 82 -7.58 1.92 -10.34
N GLU A 83 -6.61 1.16 -9.81
CA GLU A 83 -5.18 1.46 -9.92
C GLU A 83 -4.57 0.72 -11.11
N VAL A 84 -4.08 1.47 -12.10
CA VAL A 84 -3.41 0.91 -13.29
C VAL A 84 -1.92 0.69 -13.01
N ARG A 85 -1.47 -0.54 -13.15
CA ARG A 85 -0.08 -0.98 -12.97
C ARG A 85 0.46 -1.50 -14.31
N ALA A 86 1.09 -0.62 -15.08
CA ALA A 86 1.61 -0.94 -16.41
C ALA A 86 2.94 -1.70 -16.33
N VAL A 87 3.08 -2.79 -17.09
CA VAL A 87 4.25 -3.68 -17.04
C VAL A 87 5.41 -3.08 -17.83
N GLN A 88 6.52 -2.83 -17.14
CA GLN A 88 7.77 -2.29 -17.69
C GLN A 88 8.78 -3.42 -17.93
N LEU A 89 8.69 -4.03 -19.11
CA LEU A 89 9.61 -5.08 -19.57
C LEU A 89 11.04 -4.55 -19.73
N PRO A 90 12.09 -5.39 -19.55
CA PRO A 90 13.43 -5.06 -19.99
C PRO A 90 13.50 -4.97 -21.52
N GLY A 91 14.44 -4.19 -22.05
CA GLY A 91 14.55 -3.93 -23.48
C GLY A 91 13.45 -3.04 -24.05
N ARG A 92 12.73 -2.26 -23.21
CA ARG A 92 11.69 -1.30 -23.62
C ARG A 92 11.83 0.03 -22.88
N GLU A 93 11.56 1.13 -23.57
CA GLU A 93 11.51 2.50 -23.03
C GLU A 93 12.71 2.83 -22.12
N ALA A 94 12.49 3.26 -20.87
CA ALA A 94 13.54 3.58 -19.90
C ALA A 94 14.44 2.38 -19.51
N ARG A 95 14.09 1.16 -19.92
CA ARG A 95 14.85 -0.08 -19.68
C ARG A 95 15.41 -0.68 -20.98
N ILE A 96 15.50 0.09 -22.07
CA ILE A 96 15.97 -0.35 -23.39
C ILE A 96 17.36 -1.01 -23.39
N GLY A 97 18.25 -0.63 -22.45
CA GLY A 97 19.59 -1.22 -22.30
C GLY A 97 19.66 -2.56 -21.56
N LEU A 98 18.52 -3.13 -21.13
CA LEU A 98 18.47 -4.46 -20.49
C LEU A 98 18.09 -5.54 -21.53
N PRO A 99 18.60 -6.78 -21.41
CA PRO A 99 18.21 -7.89 -22.29
C PRO A 99 16.69 -8.12 -22.28
N PRO A 100 16.01 -8.12 -23.44
CA PRO A 100 14.58 -8.41 -23.52
C PRO A 100 14.30 -9.91 -23.34
N PHE A 101 13.08 -10.24 -22.93
CA PHE A 101 12.54 -11.60 -23.08
C PHE A 101 12.24 -11.90 -24.55
N HIS A 102 12.45 -13.15 -24.96
CA HIS A 102 12.25 -13.62 -26.34
C HIS A 102 11.06 -14.58 -26.50
N ASP A 103 10.52 -15.08 -25.40
CA ASP A 103 9.37 -15.97 -25.31
C ASP A 103 8.48 -15.59 -24.10
N ALA A 104 7.29 -16.19 -24.01
CA ALA A 104 6.31 -15.87 -22.97
C ALA A 104 6.49 -16.66 -21.67
N GLU A 105 7.19 -17.79 -21.69
CA GLU A 105 7.38 -18.67 -20.53
C GLU A 105 8.48 -18.12 -19.61
N ALA A 106 9.60 -17.71 -20.20
CA ALA A 106 10.66 -16.98 -19.51
C ALA A 106 10.18 -15.64 -18.93
N LEU A 107 9.19 -14.98 -19.56
CA LEU A 107 8.54 -13.79 -19.01
C LEU A 107 7.61 -14.12 -17.82
N ALA A 108 6.89 -15.23 -17.87
CA ALA A 108 5.97 -15.65 -16.81
C ALA A 108 6.70 -16.16 -15.54
N ALA A 109 7.98 -16.50 -15.65
CA ALA A 109 8.81 -17.06 -14.58
C ALA A 109 9.77 -16.06 -13.88
N ALA A 110 9.63 -14.74 -14.10
CA ALA A 110 10.66 -13.71 -13.81
C ALA A 110 10.26 -12.52 -12.93
#